data_AF-A0A7W0VTS9-F1
#
_entry.id   AF-A0A7W0VTS9-F1
#
_cell.length_a   1.000
_cell.length_b   1.000
_cell.length_c   1.000
_cell.angle_alpha   90.00
_cell.angle_beta   90.00
_cell.angle_gamma   90.00
#
_symmetry.space_group_name_H-M   'P 1'
#
loop_
_entity.id
_entity.type
_entity.pdbx_description
1 polymer ?
#
loop_
_entity_poly.entity_id
_entity_poly.type
_entity_poly.pdbx_seq_one_letter_code
_entity_poly.pdbx_strand_id
1 'polypeptide(L)'
;MSSVTLRRLLAALTLTTACAPAASAAPCSEHPDLSDLEIDAEHIDKLDAAAAIGRQLAAALSEMRPLGATQLASTWALSEHQLRRLAVAHALEWTFKLVGDDLIIDHLSRDPDREIRKEVARAAWVRRAAGGDPGVLARLAEDPDPEVRAIAARATT
;
A
#
# COMPACT_ATOMS: atom_id res chain seq x y z
N MET A 1 7.60 -23.42 -5.37
CA MET A 1 7.11 -22.06 -5.05
C MET A 1 5.98 -21.80 -6.01
N SER A 2 4.77 -21.56 -5.49
CA SER A 2 3.56 -21.51 -6.31
C SER A 2 3.31 -20.06 -6.69
N SER A 3 3.57 -19.70 -7.94
CA SER A 3 3.20 -18.38 -8.46
C SER A 3 1.69 -18.21 -8.41
N VAL A 4 1.24 -17.08 -7.87
CA VAL A 4 -0.17 -16.75 -7.73
C VAL A 4 -0.49 -15.74 -8.81
N THR A 5 -1.43 -16.10 -9.67
CA THR A 5 -1.92 -15.18 -10.69
C THR A 5 -2.55 -13.95 -10.02
N LEU A 6 -2.38 -12.78 -10.63
CA LEU A 6 -2.97 -11.53 -10.15
C LEU A 6 -4.47 -11.68 -9.83
N ARG A 7 -5.21 -12.48 -10.62
CA ARG A 7 -6.61 -12.82 -10.35
C ARG A 7 -6.84 -13.52 -9.01
N ARG A 8 -5.95 -14.41 -8.58
CA ARG A 8 -6.05 -15.10 -7.29
C ARG A 8 -5.72 -14.18 -6.13
N LEU A 9 -4.77 -13.26 -6.29
CA LEU A 9 -4.50 -12.22 -5.29
C LEU A 9 -5.69 -11.29 -5.11
N LEU A 10 -6.25 -10.82 -6.23
CA LEU A 10 -7.44 -9.98 -6.19
C LEU A 10 -8.64 -10.74 -5.61
N ALA A 11 -8.79 -12.03 -5.93
CA ALA A 11 -9.80 -12.89 -5.33
C ALA A 11 -9.59 -13.05 -3.82
N ALA A 12 -8.36 -13.26 -3.37
CA ALA A 12 -8.05 -13.40 -1.95
C ALA A 12 -8.33 -12.10 -1.18
N LEU A 13 -7.97 -10.94 -1.74
CA LEU A 13 -8.27 -9.62 -1.18
C LEU A 13 -9.79 -9.35 -1.11
N THR A 14 -10.54 -9.74 -2.13
CA THR A 14 -12.01 -9.61 -2.14
C THR A 14 -12.71 -10.63 -1.22
N LEU A 15 -12.12 -11.79 -0.97
CA LEU A 15 -12.61 -12.75 0.01
C LEU A 15 -12.37 -12.27 1.45
N THR A 16 -11.25 -11.60 1.72
CA THR A 16 -11.00 -11.00 3.04
C THR A 16 -11.96 -9.87 3.39
N THR A 17 -12.48 -9.14 2.41
CA THR A 17 -13.50 -8.11 2.63
C THR A 17 -14.92 -8.69 2.83
N ALA A 18 -15.24 -9.80 2.18
CA ALA A 18 -16.55 -10.43 2.28
C ALA A 18 -16.82 -11.14 3.64
N CYS A 19 -15.79 -11.43 4.43
CA CYS A 19 -15.91 -12.09 5.73
C CYS A 19 -15.90 -11.09 6.90
N ALA A 20 -16.89 -10.21 6.96
CA ALA A 20 -17.20 -9.47 8.18
C ALA A 20 -17.89 -10.42 9.19
N PRO A 21 -17.31 -10.72 10.37
CA PRO A 21 -17.95 -11.62 11.31
C PRO A 21 -19.05 -10.89 12.08
N ALA A 22 -20.31 -11.24 11.80
CA ALA A 22 -21.33 -11.22 12.84
C ALA A 22 -20.87 -12.20 13.94
N ALA A 23 -20.89 -11.73 15.18
CA ALA A 23 -20.40 -12.43 16.37
C ALA A 23 -20.76 -13.93 16.39
N SER A 24 -19.79 -14.80 16.15
CA SER A 24 -19.88 -16.23 16.45
C SER A 24 -18.49 -16.80 16.69
N ALA A 25 -18.31 -17.40 17.85
CA ALA A 25 -17.07 -18.04 18.30
C ALA A 25 -16.85 -19.38 17.58
N ALA A 26 -16.53 -19.33 16.28
CA ALA A 26 -16.07 -20.46 15.50
C ALA A 26 -14.53 -20.40 15.34
N PRO A 27 -13.83 -21.54 15.25
CA PRO A 27 -12.38 -21.57 15.11
C PRO A 27 -11.98 -20.83 13.83
N CYS A 28 -11.04 -19.89 13.96
CA CYS A 28 -10.47 -19.11 12.87
C CYS A 28 -10.07 -20.03 11.71
N SER A 29 -10.91 -20.08 10.68
CA SER A 29 -10.52 -20.60 9.38
C SER A 29 -9.41 -19.72 8.85
N GLU A 30 -8.25 -20.33 8.60
CA GLU A 30 -7.04 -19.77 8.04
C GLU A 30 -7.32 -18.64 7.05
N HIS A 31 -7.08 -17.39 7.47
CA HIS A 31 -6.95 -16.31 6.50
C HIS A 31 -5.79 -16.70 5.57
N PRO A 32 -5.99 -16.72 4.24
CA PRO A 32 -4.90 -17.00 3.33
C PRO A 32 -3.80 -15.98 3.60
N ASP A 33 -2.60 -16.46 3.94
CA ASP A 33 -1.48 -15.59 4.24
C ASP A 33 -1.07 -14.85 2.95
N LEU A 34 -1.55 -13.61 2.83
CA LEU A 34 -1.30 -12.73 1.69
C LEU A 34 0.18 -12.28 1.63
N SER A 35 0.97 -12.55 2.68
CA SER A 35 2.38 -12.19 2.79
C SER A 35 3.29 -13.03 1.88
N ASP A 36 2.90 -14.26 1.54
CA ASP A 36 3.78 -15.25 0.90
C ASP A 36 3.45 -15.53 -0.58
N LEU A 37 2.50 -14.80 -1.15
CA LEU A 37 2.01 -15.05 -2.51
C LEU A 37 2.89 -14.35 -3.57
N GLU A 38 3.68 -15.09 -4.33
CA GLU A 38 4.45 -14.56 -5.47
C GLU A 38 3.52 -14.08 -6.60
N ILE A 39 3.70 -12.85 -7.08
CA ILE A 39 2.82 -12.24 -8.08
C ILE A 39 3.36 -12.52 -9.49
N ASP A 40 2.60 -13.25 -10.30
CA ASP A 40 2.93 -13.45 -11.72
C ASP A 40 2.64 -12.17 -12.53
N ALA A 41 3.71 -11.50 -12.97
CA ALA A 41 3.69 -10.17 -13.58
C ALA A 41 3.98 -10.17 -15.10
N GLU A 42 4.06 -11.33 -15.76
CA GLU A 42 4.60 -11.41 -17.13
C GLU A 42 3.74 -10.79 -18.24
N HIS A 43 2.46 -10.45 -17.97
CA HIS A 43 1.52 -10.05 -19.03
C HIS A 43 0.69 -8.78 -18.76
N ILE A 44 1.04 -7.98 -17.73
CA ILE A 44 0.29 -6.76 -17.36
C ILE A 44 1.27 -5.62 -17.08
N ASP A 45 0.93 -4.39 -17.47
CA ASP A 45 1.68 -3.20 -17.07
C ASP A 45 1.77 -3.16 -15.54
N LYS A 46 2.99 -3.09 -15.02
CA LYS A 46 3.26 -3.14 -13.58
C LYS A 46 2.57 -2.00 -12.84
N LEU A 47 2.42 -0.83 -13.46
CA LEU A 47 1.74 0.32 -12.88
C LEU A 47 0.24 0.06 -12.77
N ASP A 48 -0.40 -0.42 -13.83
CA ASP A 48 -1.83 -0.75 -13.83
C ASP A 48 -2.14 -1.88 -12.85
N ALA A 49 -1.29 -2.91 -12.81
CA ALA A 49 -1.38 -3.99 -11.85
C ALA A 49 -1.26 -3.47 -10.41
N ALA A 50 -0.27 -2.62 -10.13
CA ALA A 50 -0.07 -2.04 -8.80
C ALA A 50 -1.24 -1.16 -8.39
N ALA A 51 -1.78 -0.34 -9.29
CA ALA A 51 -2.93 0.50 -9.02
C ALA A 51 -4.21 -0.33 -8.76
N ALA A 52 -4.42 -1.41 -9.51
CA ALA A 52 -5.54 -2.33 -9.29
C ALA A 52 -5.44 -3.05 -7.94
N ILE A 53 -4.25 -3.57 -7.61
CA ILE A 53 -3.99 -4.21 -6.32
C ILE A 53 -4.10 -3.19 -5.18
N GLY A 54 -3.53 -1.99 -5.34
CA GLY A 54 -3.55 -0.92 -4.35
C GLY A 54 -4.95 -0.49 -3.98
N ARG A 55 -5.86 -0.37 -4.97
CA ARG A 55 -7.29 -0.09 -4.70
C ARG A 55 -7.95 -1.18 -3.85
N GLN A 56 -7.72 -2.44 -4.18
CA GLN A 56 -8.29 -3.56 -3.42
C GLN A 56 -7.66 -3.70 -2.04
N LEU A 57 -6.37 -3.44 -1.94
CA LEU A 57 -5.65 -3.41 -0.68
C LEU A 57 -6.18 -2.29 0.22
N ALA A 58 -6.41 -1.09 -0.30
CA ALA A 58 -7.02 0.00 0.46
C ALA A 58 -8.41 -0.39 1.01
N ALA A 59 -9.25 -1.04 0.20
CA ALA A 59 -10.54 -1.55 0.64
C ALA A 59 -10.36 -2.60 1.77
N ALA A 60 -9.48 -3.59 1.58
CA ALA A 60 -9.19 -4.60 2.59
C ALA A 60 -8.66 -3.97 3.90
N LEU A 61 -7.69 -3.06 3.82
CA LEU A 61 -7.12 -2.38 4.99
C LEU A 61 -8.17 -1.56 5.74
N SER A 62 -9.18 -1.00 5.05
CA SER A 62 -10.26 -0.24 5.68
C SER A 62 -11.23 -1.09 6.50
N GLU A 63 -11.34 -2.38 6.19
CA GLU A 63 -12.24 -3.32 6.86
C GLU A 63 -11.53 -4.17 7.92
N MET A 64 -10.20 -4.26 7.85
CA MET A 64 -9.38 -4.99 8.80
C MET A 64 -9.32 -4.31 10.17
N ARG A 65 -9.05 -5.11 11.21
CA ARG A 65 -8.70 -4.57 12.53
C ARG A 65 -7.40 -3.74 12.42
N PRO A 66 -7.27 -2.60 13.12
CA PRO A 66 -6.16 -1.66 12.92
C PRO A 66 -4.77 -2.31 12.97
N LEU A 67 -4.53 -3.20 13.94
CA LEU A 67 -3.23 -3.89 14.08
C LEU A 67 -2.93 -4.83 12.90
N GLY A 68 -3.94 -5.55 12.41
CA GLY A 68 -3.79 -6.44 11.25
C GLY A 68 -3.57 -5.65 9.95
N ALA A 69 -4.24 -4.51 9.81
CA ALA A 69 -4.02 -3.60 8.68
C ALA A 69 -2.58 -3.06 8.70
N THR A 70 -2.09 -2.59 9.85
CA THR A 70 -0.70 -2.12 10.00
C THR A 70 0.30 -3.23 9.71
N GLN A 71 0.07 -4.45 10.21
CA GLN A 71 0.94 -5.59 9.93
C GLN A 71 1.02 -5.88 8.43
N LEU A 72 -0.12 -6.00 7.75
CA LEU A 72 -0.16 -6.29 6.31
C LEU A 72 0.54 -5.19 5.49
N ALA A 73 0.21 -3.92 5.76
CA ALA A 73 0.81 -2.78 5.08
C ALA A 73 2.33 -2.71 5.31
N SER A 74 2.80 -2.97 6.53
CA SER A 74 4.23 -3.01 6.87
C SER A 74 4.94 -4.16 6.16
N THR A 75 4.36 -5.37 6.18
CA THR A 75 4.91 -6.55 5.51
C THR A 75 5.08 -6.30 4.01
N TRP A 76 4.09 -5.69 3.37
CA TRP A 76 4.16 -5.38 1.95
C TRP A 76 5.13 -4.23 1.64
N ALA A 77 5.22 -3.22 2.50
CA ALA A 77 6.16 -2.11 2.36
C ALA A 77 7.63 -2.58 2.49
N LEU A 78 7.89 -3.56 3.35
CA LEU A 78 9.23 -4.15 3.56
C LEU A 78 9.56 -5.27 2.56
N SER A 79 8.66 -5.60 1.63
CA SER A 79 8.87 -6.71 0.71
C SER A 79 9.90 -6.38 -0.37
N GLU A 80 10.75 -7.34 -0.72
CA GLU A 80 11.67 -7.24 -1.86
C GLU A 80 10.95 -7.06 -3.21
N HIS A 81 9.68 -7.49 -3.29
CA HIS A 81 8.87 -7.35 -4.50
C HIS A 81 8.38 -5.92 -4.69
N GLN A 82 8.94 -5.25 -5.71
CA GLN A 82 8.57 -3.90 -6.12
C GLN A 82 7.04 -3.71 -6.27
N LEU A 83 6.33 -4.69 -6.84
CA LEU A 83 4.89 -4.60 -7.07
C LEU A 83 4.09 -4.50 -5.76
N ARG A 84 4.52 -5.16 -4.68
CA ARG A 84 3.86 -5.08 -3.37
C ARG A 84 4.09 -3.72 -2.72
N ARG A 85 5.33 -3.22 -2.76
CA ARG A 85 5.67 -1.89 -2.24
C ARG A 85 4.92 -0.80 -3.00
N LEU A 86 4.85 -0.89 -4.32
CA LEU A 86 4.09 0.03 -5.17
C LEU A 86 2.58 -0.06 -4.92
N ALA A 87 2.04 -1.27 -4.73
CA ALA A 87 0.63 -1.45 -4.38
C ALA A 87 0.28 -0.85 -3.02
N VAL A 88 1.16 -0.95 -2.01
CA VAL A 88 0.97 -0.24 -0.72
C VAL A 88 1.06 1.26 -0.89
N ALA A 89 2.04 1.77 -1.64
CA ALA A 89 2.17 3.20 -1.91
C ALA A 89 0.89 3.76 -2.55
N HIS A 90 0.36 3.04 -3.55
CA HIS A 90 -0.96 3.35 -4.12
C HIS A 90 -2.04 3.26 -3.05
N ALA A 91 -2.19 2.14 -2.34
CA ALA A 91 -3.24 1.95 -1.35
C ALA A 91 -3.29 3.11 -0.34
N LEU A 92 -2.11 3.60 0.07
CA LEU A 92 -2.01 4.74 0.96
C LEU A 92 -2.60 6.01 0.35
N GLU A 93 -2.69 6.24 -0.96
CA GLU A 93 -3.40 7.42 -1.49
C GLU A 93 -4.86 7.53 -0.97
N TRP A 94 -5.48 6.43 -0.58
CA TRP A 94 -6.81 6.42 0.05
C TRP A 94 -6.76 6.74 1.56
N THR A 95 -7.81 7.41 2.03
CA THR A 95 -7.97 7.76 3.45
C THR A 95 -8.68 6.63 4.20
N PHE A 96 -7.95 5.95 5.09
CA PHE A 96 -8.48 4.98 6.05
C PHE A 96 -7.67 5.07 7.35
N LYS A 97 -8.21 4.56 8.45
CA LYS A 97 -7.51 4.57 9.74
C LYS A 97 -6.45 3.47 9.77
N LEU A 98 -5.20 3.84 9.56
CA LEU A 98 -4.06 2.94 9.69
C LEU A 98 -3.13 3.48 10.78
N VAL A 99 -2.77 2.64 11.73
CA VAL A 99 -1.85 3.04 12.81
C VAL A 99 -0.43 2.98 12.26
N GLY A 100 0.33 4.08 12.37
CA GLY A 100 1.71 4.15 11.90
C GLY A 100 1.86 4.25 10.38
N ASP A 101 0.86 4.80 9.68
CA ASP A 101 0.94 5.04 8.24
C ASP A 101 2.01 6.07 7.87
N ASP A 102 2.27 7.03 8.75
CA ASP A 102 3.40 7.95 8.70
C ASP A 102 4.75 7.22 8.61
N LEU A 103 4.97 6.17 9.40
CA LEU A 103 6.21 5.37 9.35
C LEU A 103 6.36 4.60 8.03
N ILE A 104 5.26 4.06 7.51
CA ILE A 104 5.26 3.36 6.21
C ILE A 104 5.56 4.35 5.08
N ILE A 105 4.92 5.51 5.10
CA ILE A 105 5.14 6.60 4.14
C ILE A 105 6.59 7.10 4.22
N ASP A 106 7.12 7.32 5.42
CA ASP A 106 8.50 7.73 5.63
C ASP A 106 9.47 6.68 5.08
N HIS A 107 9.25 5.39 5.36
CA HIS A 107 10.05 4.31 4.82
C HIS A 107 10.05 4.30 3.28
N LEU A 108 8.88 4.24 2.66
CA LEU A 108 8.75 4.14 1.20
C LEU A 108 9.17 5.43 0.46
N SER A 109 9.22 6.58 1.14
CA SER A 109 9.75 7.81 0.54
C SER A 109 11.24 7.73 0.19
N ARG A 110 11.95 6.74 0.73
CA ARG A 110 13.36 6.46 0.45
C ARG A 110 13.56 5.25 -0.46
N ASP A 111 12.49 4.73 -1.06
CA ASP A 111 12.57 3.58 -1.96
C ASP A 111 13.50 3.89 -3.14
N PRO A 112 14.38 2.95 -3.56
CA PRO A 112 15.22 3.16 -4.73
C PRO A 112 14.40 3.39 -6.02
N ASP A 113 13.19 2.84 -6.10
CA ASP A 113 12.33 2.98 -7.26
C ASP A 113 11.59 4.33 -7.30
N ARG A 114 11.77 5.06 -8.40
CA ARG A 114 11.16 6.38 -8.58
C ARG A 114 9.63 6.34 -8.64
N GLU A 115 9.02 5.28 -9.17
CA GLU A 115 7.57 5.16 -9.28
C GLU A 115 6.95 4.98 -7.89
N ILE A 116 7.63 4.23 -7.00
CA ILE A 116 7.21 4.11 -5.60
C ILE A 116 7.29 5.48 -4.91
N ARG A 117 8.41 6.19 -5.03
CA ARG A 117 8.56 7.53 -4.42
C ARG A 117 7.52 8.53 -4.94
N LYS A 118 7.16 8.45 -6.22
CA LYS A 118 6.11 9.27 -6.84
C LYS A 118 4.74 9.01 -6.21
N GLU A 119 4.35 7.76 -6.03
CA GLU A 119 3.08 7.40 -5.38
C GLU A 119 3.08 7.75 -3.88
N VAL A 120 4.22 7.59 -3.20
CA VAL A 120 4.38 8.05 -1.81
C VAL A 120 4.22 9.56 -1.70
N ALA A 121 4.73 10.35 -2.65
CA ALA A 121 4.51 11.80 -2.66
C ALA A 121 3.01 12.16 -2.76
N ARG A 122 2.23 11.40 -3.53
CA ARG A 122 0.75 11.57 -3.57
C ARG A 122 0.11 11.20 -2.24
N ALA A 123 0.47 10.04 -1.69
CA ALA A 123 -0.07 9.58 -0.41
C ALA A 123 0.23 10.55 0.75
N ALA A 124 1.45 11.09 0.80
CA ALA A 124 1.86 12.11 1.77
C ALA A 124 1.09 13.43 1.54
N TRP A 125 0.90 13.85 0.28
CA TRP A 125 0.10 15.02 -0.06
C TRP A 125 -1.34 14.89 0.44
N VAL A 126 -1.99 13.74 0.22
CA VAL A 126 -3.37 13.50 0.68
C VAL A 126 -3.45 13.54 2.22
N ARG A 127 -2.48 12.96 2.92
CA ARG A 127 -2.48 12.88 4.39
C ARG A 127 -2.02 14.13 5.12
N ARG A 128 -1.48 15.14 4.45
CA ARG A 128 -0.99 16.36 5.12
C ARG A 128 -2.03 17.02 6.01
N ALA A 129 -3.30 16.99 5.61
CA ALA A 129 -4.41 17.57 6.37
C ALA A 129 -4.76 16.77 7.64
N ALA A 130 -4.38 15.50 7.71
CA ALA A 130 -4.65 14.60 8.84
C ALA A 130 -3.46 14.48 9.81
N GLY A 131 -2.44 15.34 9.67
CA GLY A 131 -1.24 15.32 10.52
C GLY A 131 -0.12 14.42 10.00
N GLY A 132 -0.07 14.13 8.69
CA GLY A 132 1.06 13.43 8.09
C GLY A 132 2.41 14.15 8.30
N ASP A 133 3.51 13.40 8.28
CA ASP A 133 4.85 13.92 8.58
C ASP A 133 5.31 14.98 7.54
N PRO A 134 5.46 16.26 7.92
CA PRO A 134 5.96 17.29 7.02
C PRO A 134 7.39 17.04 6.55
N GLY A 135 8.19 16.28 7.31
CA GLY A 135 9.55 15.90 6.96
C GLY A 135 9.63 15.02 5.72
N VAL A 136 8.61 14.20 5.45
CA VAL A 136 8.53 13.39 4.23
C VAL A 136 8.32 14.26 3.00
N LEU A 137 7.36 15.19 3.05
CA LEU A 137 7.08 16.09 1.93
C LEU A 137 8.26 17.01 1.62
N ALA A 138 8.92 17.55 2.65
CA ALA A 138 10.13 18.36 2.49
C ALA A 138 11.24 17.58 1.77
N ARG A 139 11.47 16.32 2.17
CA ARG A 139 12.47 15.43 1.54
C ARG A 139 12.12 15.13 0.07
N LEU A 140 10.87 14.79 -0.22
CA LEU A 140 10.42 14.48 -1.57
C LEU A 140 10.41 15.72 -2.48
N ALA A 141 10.33 16.93 -1.93
CA ALA A 141 10.51 18.18 -2.69
C ALA A 141 11.95 18.35 -3.21
N GLU A 142 12.92 17.65 -2.62
CA GLU A 142 14.32 17.61 -3.01
C GLU A 142 14.71 16.32 -3.77
N ASP A 143 13.73 15.48 -4.14
CA ASP A 143 13.97 14.19 -4.83
C ASP A 143 14.79 14.38 -6.11
N PRO A 144 15.70 13.46 -6.49
CA PRO A 144 16.41 13.53 -7.77
C PRO A 144 15.47 13.51 -8.98
N ASP A 145 14.32 12.83 -8.90
CA ASP A 145 13.35 12.76 -9.99
C ASP A 145 12.46 14.03 -10.03
N PRO A 146 12.38 14.73 -11.17
CA PRO A 146 11.61 15.97 -11.29
C PRO A 146 10.10 15.79 -11.12
N GLU A 147 9.53 14.63 -11.44
CA GLU A 147 8.09 14.37 -11.28
C GLU A 147 7.74 14.20 -9.81
N VAL A 148 8.59 13.50 -9.05
CA VAL A 148 8.43 13.35 -7.59
C VAL A 148 8.47 14.72 -6.92
N ARG A 149 9.46 15.55 -7.26
CA ARG A 149 9.55 16.93 -6.75
C ARG A 149 8.31 17.75 -7.07
N ALA A 150 7.81 17.67 -8.30
CA ALA A 150 6.65 18.43 -8.73
C ALA A 150 5.39 18.06 -7.92
N ILE A 151 5.21 16.79 -7.54
CA ILE A 151 4.09 16.36 -6.70
C ILE A 151 4.27 16.89 -5.28
N ALA A 152 5.45 16.72 -4.69
CA ALA A 152 5.73 17.13 -3.32
C ALA A 152 5.68 18.67 -3.14
N ALA A 153 6.20 19.45 -4.10
CA ALA A 153 6.20 20.91 -4.04
C ALA A 153 4.79 21.52 -4.06
N ARG A 154 3.82 20.83 -4.69
CA ARG A 154 2.38 21.21 -4.63
C ARG A 154 1.77 21.00 -3.25
N ALA A 155 2.46 20.31 -2.34
CA ALA A 155 2.04 20.11 -0.96
C ALA A 155 2.55 21.22 -0.02
N THR A 156 3.67 21.85 -0.38
CA THR A 156 4.40 22.82 0.45
C THR A 156 4.11 24.28 0.09
N THR A 157 3.31 24.52 -0.96
CA THR A 157 2.80 25.85 -1.35
C THR A 157 1.43 26.11 -0.73
#